data_AF-A0AAP3FRJ8-F1
#
_entry.id   AF-A0AAP3FRJ8-F1
#
_cell.length_a   1.000
_cell.length_b   1.000
_cell.length_c   1.000
_cell.angle_alpha   90.00
_cell.angle_beta   90.00
_cell.angle_gamma   90.00
#
_symmetry.space_group_name_H-M   'P 1'
#
loop_
_entity.id
_entity.type
_entity.pdbx_description
1 polymer ?
#
loop_
_entity_poly.entity_id
_entity_poly.type
_entity_poly.pdbx_seq_one_letter_code
_entity_poly.pdbx_strand_id
1 'polypeptide(L)' 'MRHELLSDGRYIEARGNVECAYTGHYQITGDHIEYQDDTGFTADGDFKNGILYHAGMVLHRERS' A
#
# COMPACT_ATOMS: atom_id res chain seq x y z
N MET A 1 1.39 -11.07 1.85
CA MET A 1 0.70 -9.98 1.12
C MET A 1 1.76 -9.00 0.67
N ARG A 2 1.60 -8.41 -0.51
CA ARG A 2 2.57 -7.49 -1.12
C ARG A 2 1.83 -6.26 -1.64
N HIS A 3 2.36 -5.08 -1.34
CA HIS A 3 1.84 -3.81 -1.86
C HIS A 3 2.85 -3.29 -2.87
N GLU A 4 2.41 -3.07 -4.09
CA GLU A 4 3.20 -2.46 -5.14
C GLU A 4 2.69 -1.04 -5.36
N LEU A 5 3.55 -0.04 -5.11
CA LEU A 5 3.26 1.37 -5.33
C LEU A 5 3.81 1.78 -6.69
N LEU A 6 2.91 2.06 -7.63
CA LEU A 6 3.23 2.43 -9.00
C LEU A 6 3.51 3.94 -9.10
N SER A 7 4.37 4.32 -10.04
CA SER A 7 4.83 5.71 -10.19
C SER A 7 3.75 6.72 -10.60
N ASP A 8 2.61 6.24 -11.09
CA ASP A 8 1.44 7.03 -11.47
C ASP A 8 0.48 7.30 -10.29
N GLY A 9 0.87 6.95 -9.06
CA GLY A 9 0.04 7.11 -7.86
C GLY A 9 -1.01 6.01 -7.69
N ARG A 10 -0.89 4.92 -8.44
CA ARG A 10 -1.72 3.71 -8.29
C ARG A 10 -1.03 2.69 -7.39
N TYR A 11 -1.80 1.84 -6.74
CA TYR A 11 -1.26 0.68 -6.06
C TYR A 11 -1.93 -0.62 -6.50
N ILE A 12 -1.20 -1.72 -6.32
CA ILE A 12 -1.69 -3.08 -6.46
C ILE A 12 -1.39 -3.83 -5.17
N GLU A 13 -2.39 -4.52 -4.64
CA GLU A 13 -2.26 -5.36 -3.45
C GLU A 13 -2.43 -6.83 -3.82
N ALA A 14 -1.37 -7.61 -3.64
CA ALA A 14 -1.39 -9.05 -3.81
C ALA A 14 -1.64 -9.76 -2.46
N ARG A 15 -2.62 -10.67 -2.42
CA ARG A 15 -2.93 -11.50 -1.24
C ARG A 15 -2.79 -12.98 -1.58
N GLY A 16 -1.77 -13.62 -0.98
CA GLY A 16 -1.50 -15.04 -1.23
C GLY A 16 -1.16 -15.28 -2.70
N ASN A 17 -1.97 -16.08 -3.40
CA ASN A 17 -1.83 -16.38 -4.83
C ASN A 17 -2.64 -15.43 -5.73
N VAL A 18 -3.34 -14.44 -5.16
CA VAL A 18 -4.11 -13.45 -5.92
C VAL A 18 -3.25 -12.21 -6.10
N GLU A 19 -2.73 -12.02 -7.31
CA GLU A 19 -1.76 -10.95 -7.63
C GLU A 19 -2.37 -9.54 -7.63
N CYS A 20 -3.65 -9.40 -7.96
CA CYS A 20 -4.37 -8.11 -7.95
C CYS A 20 -5.64 -8.23 -7.11
N ALA A 21 -5.50 -8.48 -5.81
CA ALA A 21 -6.63 -8.60 -4.91
C ALA A 21 -7.34 -7.25 -4.74
N TYR A 22 -6.57 -6.16 -4.66
CA TYR A 22 -7.08 -4.80 -4.67
C TYR A 22 -6.21 -3.90 -5.55
N THR A 23 -6.86 -2.90 -6.16
CA THR A 23 -6.22 -1.84 -6.91
C THR A 23 -6.84 -0.52 -6.54
N GLY A 24 -6.06 0.56 -6.62
CA GLY A 24 -6.56 1.86 -6.25
C GLY A 24 -5.52 2.95 -6.38
N HIS A 25 -5.83 4.07 -5.75
CA HIS A 25 -4.94 5.21 -5.62
C HIS A 25 -4.30 5.23 -4.24
N TYR A 26 -3.11 5.81 -4.17
CA TYR A 26 -2.47 6.14 -2.92
C TYR A 26 -1.95 7.58 -2.94
N GLN A 27 -1.85 8.17 -1.75
CA GLN A 27 -1.22 9.47 -1.58
C GLN A 27 -0.29 9.42 -0.37
N ILE A 28 0.92 9.95 -0.51
CA ILE A 28 1.89 10.06 0.58
C ILE A 28 2.02 11.52 0.98
N THR A 29 1.88 11.81 2.28
CA THR A 29 2.10 13.13 2.87
C THR A 29 3.05 13.03 4.04
N GLY A 30 4.30 13.47 3.84
CA GLY A 30 5.36 13.24 4.82
C GLY A 30 5.63 11.74 4.97
N ASP A 31 5.47 11.23 6.20
CA ASP A 31 5.62 9.81 6.53
C ASP A 31 4.28 9.05 6.50
N HIS A 32 3.16 9.71 6.20
CA HIS A 32 1.84 9.10 6.20
C HIS A 32 1.40 8.71 4.77
N ILE A 33 0.71 7.58 4.63
CA ILE A 33 0.12 7.11 3.37
C ILE A 33 -1.36 6.80 3.52
N GLU A 34 -2.14 7.32 2.58
CA GLU A 34 -3.57 7.06 2.43
C GLU A 34 -3.79 6.21 1.19
N TYR A 35 -4.68 5.24 1.27
CA TYR A 35 -5.12 4.37 0.19
C TYR A 35 -6.62 4.55 -0.05
N GLN A 36 -7.01 4.62 -1.31
CA GLN A 36 -8.40 4.51 -1.73
C GLN A 36 -8.50 3.49 -2.86
N ASP A 37 -9.15 2.36 -2.60
CA ASP A 37 -9.36 1.34 -3.61
C ASP A 37 -10.47 1.70 -4.60
N ASP A 38 -10.51 1.01 -5.74
CA ASP A 38 -11.48 1.26 -6.81
C ASP A 38 -12.92 0.88 -6.40
N THR A 39 -13.11 0.20 -5.27
CA THR A 39 -14.42 -0.14 -4.69
C THR A 39 -14.93 0.93 -3.72
N GLY A 40 -14.08 1.91 -3.38
CA GLY A 40 -14.38 2.99 -2.44
C GLY A 40 -13.97 2.69 -0.99
N PHE A 41 -13.25 1.59 -0.73
CA PHE A 41 -12.67 1.32 0.57
C PHE A 41 -11.40 2.16 0.78
N THR A 42 -11.23 2.67 2.00
CA THR A 42 -10.08 3.49 2.38
C THR A 42 -9.27 2.82 3.47
N ALA A 43 -7.95 2.98 3.43
CA ALA A 43 -7.07 2.52 4.51
C ALA A 43 -5.83 3.42 4.59
N ASP A 44 -5.20 3.43 5.76
CA ASP A 44 -4.09 4.33 6.05
C ASP A 44 -2.90 3.60 6.65
N GLY A 45 -1.72 4.22 6.61
CA GLY A 45 -0.53 3.71 7.25
C GLY A 45 0.56 4.75 7.41
N ASP A 46 1.59 4.39 8.18
CA ASP A 46 2.73 5.26 8.45
C ASP A 46 4.04 4.56 8.13
N PHE A 47 4.93 5.28 7.46
CA PHE A 47 6.32 4.90 7.28
C PHE A 47 7.13 5.28 8.53
N LYS A 48 7.87 4.32 9.10
CA LYS A 48 8.84 4.56 10.16
C LYS A 48 10.16 3.89 9.77
N ASN A 49 11.19 4.69 9.55
CA ASN A 49 12.51 4.22 9.08
C ASN A 49 12.43 3.33 7.82
N GLY A 50 11.53 3.67 6.88
CA GLY A 50 11.32 2.92 5.64
C GLY A 50 10.51 1.61 5.80
N ILE A 51 9.94 1.36 6.98
CA ILE A 51 9.01 0.27 7.26
C ILE A 51 7.59 0.84 7.28
N LEU A 52 6.67 0.24 6.53
CA LEU A 52 5.27 0.66 6.50
C LEU A 52 4.45 -0.08 7.57
N TYR A 53 3.80 0.67 8.45
CA TYR A 53 2.85 0.18 9.44
C TYR A 53 1.44 0.48 8.93
N HIS A 54 0.70 -0.55 8.56
CA HIS A 54 -0.57 -0.39 7.85
C HIS A 54 -1.55 -1.47 8.30
N ALA A 55 -2.75 -1.08 8.77
CA ALA A 55 -3.81 -2.00 9.18
C ALA A 55 -3.36 -3.16 10.11
N GLY A 56 -2.46 -2.87 11.05
CA GLY A 56 -1.89 -3.88 11.98
C GLY A 56 -0.78 -4.75 11.39
N MET A 57 -0.40 -4.51 10.14
CA MET A 57 0.70 -5.17 9.44
C MET A 57 1.97 -4.33 9.48
N VAL A 58 3.11 -5.01 9.44
CA VAL A 58 4.44 -4.41 9.30
C VAL A 58 5.01 -4.86 7.96
N LEU A 59 5.10 -3.94 7.01
CA LEU A 59 5.51 -4.19 5.63
C LEU A 59 6.91 -3.63 5.42
N HIS A 60 7.79 -4.46 4.87
CA HIS A 60 9.16 -4.09 4.54
C HIS A 60 9.27 -3.81 3.05
N ARG A 61 10.01 -2.75 2.69
CA ARG A 61 10.31 -2.43 1.30
C ARG A 61 11.13 -3.56 0.68
N GLU A 62 10.60 -4.15 -0.39
CA GLU A 62 11.35 -5.05 -1.26
C GLU A 62 12.39 -4.25 -2.05
N ARG A 63 13.63 -4.75 -2.13
CA ARG A 63 14.67 -4.20 -3.00
C ARG A 63 14.77 -5.11 -4.22
N SER A 64 14.17 -4.67 -5.33
CA SER A 64 14.38 -5.21 -6.66
C SER A 64 15.44 -4.44 -7.43
#